data_AF-A0A8T7E0X0-F1
#
_entry.id   AF-A0A8T7E0X0-F1
#
_cell.length_a   1.000
_cell.length_b   1.000
_cell.length_c   1.000
_cell.angle_alpha   90.00
_cell.angle_beta   90.00
_cell.angle_gamma   90.00
#
_symmetry.space_group_name_H-M   'P 1'
#
loop_
_entity.id
_entity.type
_entity.pdbx_description
1 polymer ?
#
loop_
_entity_poly.entity_id
_entity_poly.type
_entity_poly.pdbx_seq_one_letter_code
_entity_poly.pdbx_strand_id
1 'polypeptide(L)'
;MGKKKESYTPDELEEDTGFDRRTIAYYVQEDLLPRIGRRGPRTRYPKEYRDRLTLIRKIRDAEEKGDLPYQSLRDIRHFLDQVSPEQIAALADGKLRVEKSILAESGREARLVQRESSARERAGRRGAAMSLPDPDAPDIDTLKLESGDKKKLGVARESLRSPSAADMNEAAALRELRDQPMFSRRREPARAAAAKSVAPPRDEYASLGQRLSMVLTAIEEAGRSHPAETGSSAEVRSRIDVTPNITVSARGLSGENVELMDRLRLLLREYLRLGRRAGSGED
;
A
#
# COMPACT_ATOMS: atom_id res chain seq x y z
N MET A 1 11.45 -33.70 -15.60
CA MET A 1 10.15 -33.19 -15.11
C MET A 1 10.12 -33.36 -13.60
N GLY A 2 10.20 -32.26 -12.84
CA GLY A 2 10.10 -32.31 -11.37
C GLY A 2 8.70 -32.71 -10.94
N LYS A 3 8.58 -33.59 -9.94
CA LYS A 3 7.28 -33.97 -9.36
C LYS A 3 6.59 -32.70 -8.82
N LYS A 4 5.32 -32.48 -9.19
CA LYS A 4 4.51 -31.40 -8.62
C LYS A 4 4.30 -31.70 -7.14
N LYS A 5 4.83 -30.86 -6.24
CA LYS A 5 4.56 -30.95 -4.80
C LYS A 5 3.15 -30.40 -4.53
N GLU A 6 2.38 -31.09 -3.69
CA GLU A 6 1.02 -30.65 -3.31
C GLU A 6 1.03 -29.63 -2.16
N SER A 7 2.11 -29.63 -1.37
CA SER A 7 2.29 -28.72 -0.24
C SER A 7 3.75 -28.26 -0.13
N TYR A 8 3.93 -27.04 0.38
CA TYR A 8 5.21 -26.36 0.51
C TYR A 8 5.46 -25.91 1.95
N THR A 9 6.70 -25.96 2.41
CA THR A 9 7.14 -25.28 3.64
C THR A 9 7.36 -23.79 3.39
N PRO A 10 7.44 -22.93 4.43
CA PRO A 10 7.82 -21.53 4.24
C PRO A 10 9.16 -21.36 3.51
N ASP A 11 10.14 -22.23 3.79
CA ASP A 11 11.46 -22.19 3.15
C ASP A 11 11.40 -22.56 1.68
N GLU A 12 10.61 -23.58 1.34
CA GLU A 12 10.42 -23.97 -0.06
C GLU A 12 9.69 -22.88 -0.85
N LEU A 13 8.76 -22.15 -0.22
CA LEU A 13 8.13 -20.99 -0.87
C LEU A 13 9.12 -19.86 -1.11
N GLU A 14 10.01 -19.60 -0.16
CA GLU A 14 11.04 -18.57 -0.28
C GLU A 14 12.03 -18.92 -1.42
N GLU A 15 12.48 -20.17 -1.47
CA GLU A 15 13.36 -20.67 -2.52
C GLU A 15 12.69 -20.64 -3.91
N ASP A 16 11.44 -21.11 -4.02
CA ASP A 16 10.73 -21.18 -5.30
C ASP A 16 10.31 -19.81 -5.86
N THR A 17 9.97 -18.86 -4.97
CA THR A 17 9.32 -17.59 -5.38
C THR A 17 10.22 -16.37 -5.21
N GLY A 18 11.29 -16.47 -4.42
CA GLY A 18 12.19 -15.37 -4.10
C GLY A 18 11.59 -14.34 -3.14
N PHE A 19 10.45 -14.64 -2.49
CA PHE A 19 9.88 -13.81 -1.44
C PHE A 19 10.31 -14.32 -0.08
N ASP A 20 10.88 -13.44 0.75
CA ASP A 20 11.23 -13.79 2.12
C ASP A 20 9.98 -14.13 2.97
N ARG A 21 10.19 -14.92 4.03
CA ARG A 21 9.13 -15.30 4.99
C ARG A 21 8.29 -14.13 5.52
N ARG A 22 8.88 -12.95 5.73
CA ARG A 22 8.17 -11.77 6.26
C ARG A 22 7.24 -11.19 5.20
N THR A 23 7.69 -11.12 3.95
CA THR A 23 6.87 -10.69 2.80
C THR A 23 5.71 -11.66 2.58
N ILE A 24 5.94 -12.98 2.67
CA ILE A 24 4.87 -13.97 2.60
C ILE A 24 3.85 -13.76 3.73
N ALA A 25 4.31 -13.58 4.97
CA ALA A 25 3.42 -13.32 6.11
C ALA A 25 2.59 -12.04 5.93
N TYR A 26 3.20 -10.99 5.39
CA TYR A 26 2.53 -9.74 5.05
C TYR A 26 1.45 -9.94 3.98
N TYR A 27 1.71 -10.72 2.92
CA TYR A 27 0.70 -11.04 1.91
C TYR A 27 -0.46 -11.87 2.44
N VAL A 28 -0.24 -12.71 3.46
CA VAL A 28 -1.34 -13.37 4.16
C VAL A 28 -2.16 -12.37 4.99
N GLN A 29 -1.52 -11.37 5.60
CA GLN A 29 -2.24 -10.34 6.39
C GLN A 29 -3.09 -9.42 5.52
N GLU A 30 -2.62 -9.08 4.33
CA GLU A 30 -3.35 -8.27 3.33
C GLU A 30 -4.41 -9.09 2.56
N ASP A 31 -4.59 -10.37 2.91
CA ASP A 31 -5.42 -11.38 2.24
C ASP A 31 -5.14 -11.53 0.71
N LEU A 32 -3.90 -11.32 0.26
CA LEU A 32 -3.50 -11.69 -1.11
C LEU A 32 -3.42 -13.20 -1.28
N LEU A 33 -3.07 -13.87 -0.19
CA LEU A 33 -3.02 -15.32 -0.09
C LEU A 33 -4.20 -15.79 0.78
N PRO A 34 -4.74 -17.00 0.55
CA PRO A 34 -5.77 -17.57 1.40
C PRO A 34 -5.37 -17.54 2.87
N ARG A 35 -6.31 -17.65 3.81
CA ARG A 35 -5.97 -17.80 5.24
C ARG A 35 -5.78 -19.27 5.57
N ILE A 36 -4.59 -19.65 6.03
CA ILE A 36 -4.34 -20.95 6.64
C ILE A 36 -4.63 -20.89 8.14
N GLY A 37 -5.29 -21.93 8.67
CA GLY A 37 -5.68 -22.00 10.08
C GLY A 37 -4.48 -21.99 11.03
N ARG A 38 -3.68 -23.06 11.05
CA ARG A 38 -2.55 -23.19 11.99
C ARG A 38 -1.26 -22.59 11.42
N ARG A 39 -0.72 -21.60 12.13
CA ARG A 39 0.62 -21.01 11.88
C ARG A 39 1.63 -21.58 12.87
N GLY A 40 2.76 -22.06 12.37
CA GLY A 40 3.86 -22.61 13.16
C GLY A 40 5.01 -23.11 12.29
N PRO A 41 6.12 -23.57 12.89
CA PRO A 41 7.33 -23.98 12.17
C PRO A 41 7.11 -25.14 11.18
N ARG A 42 6.04 -25.92 11.39
CA ARG A 42 5.67 -27.06 10.55
C ARG A 42 4.46 -26.78 9.65
N THR A 43 4.04 -25.52 9.55
CA THR A 43 2.96 -25.15 8.65
C THR A 43 3.30 -25.55 7.22
N ARG A 44 2.34 -26.20 6.57
CA ARG A 44 2.38 -26.58 5.17
C ARG A 44 1.40 -25.70 4.42
N TYR A 45 1.88 -25.05 3.38
CA TYR A 45 1.10 -24.20 2.49
C TYR A 45 0.66 -25.02 1.29
N PRO A 46 -0.62 -24.95 0.89
CA PRO A 46 -1.07 -25.65 -0.31
C PRO A 46 -0.42 -25.05 -1.57
N LYS A 47 -0.34 -25.83 -2.64
CA LYS A 47 0.22 -25.41 -3.93
C LYS A 47 -0.32 -24.06 -4.45
N GLU A 48 -1.58 -23.75 -4.16
CA GLU A 48 -2.18 -22.46 -4.54
C GLU A 48 -1.38 -21.25 -4.05
N TYR A 49 -0.73 -21.33 -2.87
CA TYR A 49 0.10 -20.23 -2.36
C TYR A 49 1.30 -19.99 -3.25
N ARG A 50 1.97 -21.07 -3.65
CA ARG A 50 3.13 -21.02 -4.54
C ARG A 50 2.73 -20.43 -5.87
N ASP A 51 1.61 -20.86 -6.44
CA ASP A 51 1.11 -20.34 -7.73
C ASP A 51 0.73 -18.85 -7.64
N ARG A 52 0.02 -18.42 -6.60
CA ARG A 52 -0.29 -16.99 -6.35
C ARG A 52 0.97 -16.16 -6.17
N LEU A 53 1.93 -16.62 -5.36
CA LEU A 53 3.20 -15.93 -5.15
C LEU A 53 4.00 -15.80 -6.44
N THR A 54 4.14 -16.88 -7.21
CA THR A 54 4.82 -16.83 -8.53
C THR A 54 4.13 -15.83 -9.46
N LEU A 55 2.79 -15.76 -9.46
CA LEU A 55 2.07 -14.78 -10.27
C LEU A 55 2.33 -13.34 -9.80
N ILE A 56 2.29 -13.09 -8.49
CA ILE A 56 2.63 -11.77 -7.91
C ILE A 56 4.05 -11.36 -8.32
N ARG A 57 5.02 -12.30 -8.25
CA ARG A 57 6.40 -12.07 -8.67
C ARG A 57 6.45 -11.62 -10.13
N LYS A 58 5.78 -12.33 -11.04
CA LYS A 58 5.73 -11.97 -12.46
C LYS A 58 5.12 -10.59 -12.70
N ILE A 59 4.07 -10.23 -11.97
CA ILE A 59 3.46 -8.90 -12.05
C ILE A 59 4.49 -7.84 -11.63
N ARG A 60 5.20 -8.04 -10.51
CA ARG A 60 6.24 -7.12 -10.04
C ARG A 60 7.41 -6.99 -11.01
N ASP A 61 7.90 -8.11 -11.54
CA ASP A 61 8.99 -8.09 -12.52
C ASP A 61 8.56 -7.37 -13.82
N ALA A 62 7.31 -7.51 -14.24
CA ALA A 62 6.76 -6.79 -15.40
C ALA A 62 6.51 -5.29 -15.13
N GLU A 63 6.16 -4.91 -13.90
CA GLU A 63 6.13 -3.50 -13.48
C GLU A 63 7.52 -2.87 -13.50
N GLU A 64 8.53 -3.59 -12.99
CA GLU A 64 9.91 -3.12 -12.95
C GLU A 64 10.47 -2.92 -14.36
N LYS A 65 10.16 -3.83 -15.28
CA LYS A 65 10.49 -3.72 -16.71
C LYS A 65 9.72 -2.61 -17.42
N GLY A 66 8.67 -2.06 -16.81
CA GLY A 66 7.79 -1.05 -17.41
C GLY A 66 6.79 -1.61 -18.41
N ASP A 67 6.65 -2.94 -18.47
CA ASP A 67 5.63 -3.61 -19.28
C ASP A 67 4.24 -3.37 -18.71
N LEU A 68 4.12 -3.32 -17.38
CA LEU A 68 2.87 -3.04 -16.68
C LEU A 68 2.93 -1.70 -15.92
N PRO A 69 1.80 -0.99 -15.82
CA PRO A 69 1.69 0.11 -14.87
C PRO A 69 1.80 -0.44 -13.44
N TYR A 70 2.31 0.37 -12.52
CA TYR A 70 2.36 0.01 -11.10
C TYR A 70 0.96 -0.31 -10.56
N GLN A 71 0.81 -1.53 -10.02
CA GLN A 71 -0.39 -2.02 -9.36
C GLN A 71 -0.23 -1.95 -7.85
N SER A 72 -1.27 -1.45 -7.18
CA SER A 72 -1.33 -1.54 -5.72
C SER A 72 -1.57 -3.00 -5.29
N LEU A 73 -1.22 -3.33 -4.05
CA LEU A 73 -1.50 -4.67 -3.50
C LEU A 73 -2.99 -5.00 -3.51
N ARG A 74 -3.84 -3.99 -3.34
CA ARG A 74 -5.29 -4.13 -3.42
C ARG A 74 -5.76 -4.46 -4.84
N ASP A 75 -5.20 -3.79 -5.85
CA ASP A 75 -5.52 -4.07 -7.26
C ASP A 75 -5.12 -5.52 -7.60
N ILE A 76 -3.94 -5.96 -7.13
CA ILE A 76 -3.46 -7.33 -7.28
C ILE A 76 -4.39 -8.32 -6.57
N ARG A 77 -4.83 -8.03 -5.34
CA ARG A 77 -5.78 -8.87 -4.61
C ARG A 77 -7.10 -9.03 -5.37
N HIS A 78 -7.69 -7.93 -5.82
CA HIS A 78 -8.95 -7.96 -6.58
C HIS A 78 -8.81 -8.81 -7.85
N PHE A 79 -7.69 -8.66 -8.56
CA PHE A 79 -7.38 -9.50 -9.71
C PHE A 79 -7.28 -10.99 -9.33
N LEU A 80 -6.56 -11.33 -8.25
CA LEU A 80 -6.45 -12.72 -7.78
C LEU A 80 -7.80 -13.31 -7.34
N ASP A 81 -8.72 -12.50 -6.82
CA ASP A 81 -10.05 -12.94 -6.39
C ASP A 81 -11.00 -13.17 -7.58
N GLN A 82 -10.77 -12.53 -8.73
CA GLN A 82 -11.54 -12.73 -9.96
C GLN A 82 -11.07 -13.93 -10.79
N VAL A 83 -9.83 -14.37 -10.59
CA VAL A 83 -9.19 -15.42 -11.40
C VAL A 83 -9.27 -16.76 -10.67
N SER A 84 -9.75 -17.79 -11.37
CA SER A 84 -9.84 -19.14 -10.77
C SER A 84 -8.46 -19.72 -10.42
N PRO A 85 -8.35 -20.60 -9.40
CA PRO A 85 -7.07 -21.21 -9.01
C PRO A 85 -6.35 -21.92 -10.17
N GLU A 86 -7.10 -22.50 -11.11
CA GLU A 86 -6.55 -23.16 -12.30
C GLU A 86 -5.92 -22.16 -13.28
N GLN A 87 -6.56 -21.02 -13.49
CA GLN A 87 -6.02 -19.92 -14.30
C GLN A 87 -4.80 -19.30 -13.63
N ILE A 88 -4.81 -19.11 -12.30
CA ILE A 88 -3.63 -18.65 -11.55
C ILE A 88 -2.46 -19.61 -11.78
N ALA A 89 -2.68 -20.92 -11.67
CA ALA A 89 -1.65 -21.92 -11.95
C ALA A 89 -1.14 -21.85 -13.40
N ALA A 90 -2.02 -21.65 -14.37
CA ALA A 90 -1.64 -21.52 -15.78
C ALA A 90 -0.84 -20.22 -16.06
N LEU A 91 -1.19 -19.10 -15.42
CA LEU A 91 -0.44 -17.84 -15.48
C LEU A 91 0.93 -17.96 -14.77
N ALA A 92 0.97 -18.63 -13.61
CA ALA A 92 2.19 -18.93 -12.87
C ALA A 92 3.15 -19.83 -13.66
N ASP A 93 2.62 -20.82 -14.40
CA ASP A 93 3.40 -21.65 -15.31
C ASP A 93 3.81 -20.91 -16.60
N GLY A 94 3.22 -19.75 -16.88
CA GLY A 94 3.48 -18.96 -18.11
C GLY A 94 2.76 -19.51 -19.35
N LYS A 95 1.80 -20.41 -19.17
CA LYS A 95 0.93 -20.93 -20.24
C LYS A 95 -0.08 -19.89 -20.70
N LEU A 96 -0.51 -19.04 -19.77
CA LEU A 96 -1.31 -17.86 -20.05
C LEU A 96 -0.46 -16.60 -19.86
N ARG A 97 -0.71 -15.57 -20.66
CA ARG A 97 -0.11 -14.24 -20.50
C ARG A 97 -1.09 -13.34 -19.77
N VAL A 98 -0.57 -12.53 -18.86
CA VAL A 98 -1.37 -11.49 -18.20
C VAL A 98 -1.51 -10.32 -19.18
N GLU A 99 -2.71 -10.07 -19.68
CA GLU A 99 -2.95 -8.91 -20.53
C GLU A 99 -3.06 -7.63 -19.69
N LYS A 100 -2.55 -6.51 -20.24
CA LYS A 100 -2.55 -5.22 -19.55
C LYS A 100 -3.96 -4.69 -19.31
N SER A 101 -4.89 -5.00 -20.21
CA SER A 101 -6.31 -4.65 -20.15
C SER A 101 -6.95 -5.21 -18.88
N ILE A 102 -6.80 -6.51 -18.64
CA ILE A 102 -7.44 -7.22 -17.52
C ILE A 102 -6.96 -6.65 -16.18
N LEU A 103 -5.65 -6.48 -16.00
CA LEU A 103 -5.09 -5.86 -14.78
C LEU A 103 -5.53 -4.40 -14.60
N ALA A 104 -5.65 -3.63 -15.69
CA ALA A 104 -6.05 -2.23 -15.61
C ALA A 104 -7.54 -2.07 -15.30
N GLU A 105 -8.39 -2.98 -15.78
CA GLU A 105 -9.82 -2.99 -15.50
C GLU A 105 -10.10 -3.34 -14.04
N SER A 106 -9.47 -4.40 -13.50
CA SER A 106 -9.61 -4.76 -12.08
C SER A 106 -9.25 -3.60 -11.14
N GLY A 107 -8.19 -2.83 -11.47
CA GLY A 107 -7.80 -1.66 -10.70
C GLY A 107 -8.73 -0.45 -10.83
N ARG A 108 -9.44 -0.30 -11.97
CA ARG A 108 -10.45 0.77 -12.15
C ARG A 108 -11.71 0.46 -11.36
N GLU A 109 -12.19 -0.78 -11.42
CA GLU A 109 -13.36 -1.23 -10.66
C GLU A 109 -13.15 -1.08 -9.15
N ALA A 110 -12.00 -1.52 -8.64
CA ALA A 110 -11.67 -1.40 -7.22
C ALA A 110 -11.70 0.04 -6.70
N ARG A 111 -11.29 1.00 -7.53
CA ARG A 111 -11.33 2.44 -7.20
C ARG A 111 -12.73 3.04 -7.29
N LEU A 112 -13.53 2.58 -8.25
CA LEU A 112 -14.93 3.02 -8.39
C LEU A 112 -15.75 2.59 -7.16
N VAL A 113 -15.65 1.33 -6.76
CA VAL A 113 -16.33 0.78 -5.58
C VAL A 113 -15.93 1.55 -4.32
N GLN A 114 -14.65 1.91 -4.18
CA GLN A 114 -14.20 2.72 -3.05
C GLN A 114 -14.75 4.15 -3.07
N ARG A 115 -14.80 4.79 -4.23
CA ARG A 115 -15.39 6.12 -4.36
C ARG A 115 -16.86 6.12 -3.95
N GLU A 116 -17.60 5.09 -4.34
CA GLU A 116 -19.01 4.92 -3.95
C GLU A 116 -19.16 4.65 -2.46
N SER A 117 -18.34 3.78 -1.86
CA SER A 117 -18.39 3.52 -0.41
C SER A 117 -18.09 4.79 0.39
N SER A 118 -17.06 5.56 0.00
CA SER A 118 -16.71 6.82 0.66
C SER A 118 -17.72 7.93 0.41
N ALA A 119 -18.42 7.93 -0.74
CA ALA A 119 -19.51 8.85 -1.00
C ALA A 119 -20.74 8.54 -0.13
N ARG A 120 -21.10 7.25 -0.01
CA ARG A 120 -22.19 6.80 0.88
C ARG A 120 -21.91 7.09 2.34
N GLU A 121 -20.68 6.86 2.82
CA GLU A 121 -20.32 7.18 4.21
C GLU A 121 -20.43 8.69 4.49
N ARG A 122 -19.98 9.54 3.55
CA ARG A 122 -20.12 11.00 3.67
C ARG A 122 -21.57 11.45 3.66
N ALA A 123 -22.41 10.86 2.81
CA ALA A 123 -23.85 11.15 2.79
C ALA A 123 -24.55 10.72 4.08
N GLY A 124 -24.21 9.55 4.63
CA GLY A 124 -24.73 9.06 5.91
C GLY A 124 -24.38 9.96 7.09
N ARG A 125 -23.13 10.46 7.16
CA ARG A 125 -22.72 11.41 8.22
C ARG A 125 -23.41 12.76 8.12
N ARG A 126 -23.69 13.26 6.91
CA ARG A 126 -24.47 14.50 6.73
C ARG A 126 -25.94 14.34 7.13
N GLY A 127 -26.53 13.16 6.89
CA GLY A 127 -27.89 12.87 7.33
C GLY A 127 -28.04 12.80 8.86
N ALA A 128 -27.05 12.27 9.57
CA ALA A 128 -27.08 12.17 11.04
C ALA A 128 -26.88 13.52 11.76
N ALA A 129 -26.19 14.47 11.14
CA ALA A 129 -25.98 15.81 11.72
C ALA A 129 -27.19 16.76 11.57
N MET A 130 -28.26 16.33 10.89
CA MET A 130 -29.51 17.09 10.73
C MET A 130 -30.70 16.48 11.48
N SER A 131 -30.48 15.54 12.39
CA SER A 131 -31.44 15.31 13.48
C SER A 131 -31.43 16.55 14.35
N LEU A 132 -32.32 17.47 14.03
CA LEU A 132 -32.69 18.61 14.87
C LEU A 132 -32.87 18.10 16.31
N PRO A 133 -32.27 18.76 17.30
CA PRO A 133 -32.56 18.46 18.69
C PRO A 133 -34.07 18.62 18.90
N ASP A 134 -34.68 17.59 19.47
CA ASP A 134 -36.09 17.58 19.84
C ASP A 134 -36.36 18.79 20.76
N PRO A 135 -37.19 19.77 20.35
CA PRO A 135 -37.36 21.02 21.09
C PRO A 135 -38.06 20.83 22.45
N ASP A 136 -38.57 19.63 22.75
CA ASP A 136 -39.25 19.30 24.01
C ASP A 136 -38.40 18.44 24.96
N ALA A 137 -37.08 18.30 24.70
CA ALA A 137 -36.20 17.71 25.71
C ALA A 137 -36.13 18.62 26.94
N PRO A 138 -36.58 18.17 28.13
CA PRO A 138 -36.62 19.00 29.31
C PRO A 138 -35.21 19.45 29.68
N ASP A 139 -35.06 20.75 29.97
CA ASP A 139 -33.86 21.37 30.53
C ASP A 139 -33.39 20.53 31.72
N ILE A 140 -32.31 19.76 31.53
CA ILE A 140 -31.71 19.00 32.61
C ILE A 140 -30.88 19.99 33.40
N ASP A 141 -31.59 20.60 34.34
CA ASP A 141 -31.08 21.50 35.32
C ASP A 141 -29.90 20.88 36.08
N THR A 142 -28.96 21.75 36.39
CA THR A 142 -27.70 21.54 37.08
C THR A 142 -27.78 20.60 38.30
N LEU A 143 -27.55 19.30 38.10
CA LEU A 143 -27.24 18.38 39.20
C LEU A 143 -25.75 18.49 39.56
N LYS A 144 -25.49 19.29 40.60
CA LYS A 144 -24.31 19.22 41.48
C LYS A 144 -23.89 17.76 41.68
N LEU A 145 -22.73 17.39 41.13
CA LEU A 145 -22.05 16.16 41.47
C LEU A 145 -21.48 16.31 42.89
N GLU A 146 -22.21 15.81 43.88
CA GLU A 146 -21.64 15.57 45.20
C GLU A 146 -20.63 14.43 45.11
N SER A 147 -19.45 14.74 45.65
CA SER A 147 -18.34 13.83 45.91
C SER A 147 -18.80 12.69 46.83
N GLY A 148 -19.08 11.53 46.26
CA GLY A 148 -19.46 10.31 46.97
C GLY A 148 -18.47 9.15 46.74
N ASP A 149 -17.74 8.83 47.80
CA ASP A 149 -17.17 7.52 48.16
C ASP A 149 -16.40 6.67 47.13
N LYS A 150 -15.07 6.73 47.28
CA LYS A 150 -14.10 5.79 46.74
C LYS A 150 -14.21 4.41 47.41
N LYS A 151 -15.09 3.54 46.92
CA LYS A 151 -15.02 2.11 47.24
C LYS A 151 -13.85 1.45 46.50
N LYS A 152 -12.91 0.94 47.29
CA LYS A 152 -11.76 0.14 46.90
C LYS A 152 -12.22 -1.14 46.18
N LEU A 153 -12.13 -1.15 44.86
CA LEU A 153 -12.14 -2.40 44.08
C LEU A 153 -10.71 -2.97 44.11
N GLY A 154 -10.55 -4.03 44.88
CA GLY A 154 -9.34 -4.84 44.91
C GLY A 154 -9.14 -5.51 43.55
N VAL A 155 -8.22 -4.98 42.76
CA VAL A 155 -7.73 -5.64 41.56
C VAL A 155 -6.78 -6.74 42.03
N ALA A 156 -7.18 -7.99 41.80
CA ALA A 156 -6.33 -9.15 42.00
C ALA A 156 -5.05 -8.97 41.16
N ARG A 157 -3.90 -8.98 41.85
CA ARG A 157 -2.57 -9.01 41.23
C ARG A 157 -2.38 -10.35 40.55
N GLU A 158 -2.71 -10.41 39.27
CA GLU A 158 -2.27 -11.48 38.39
C GLU A 158 -0.78 -11.25 38.09
N SER A 159 0.01 -12.28 38.37
CA SER A 159 1.47 -12.24 38.41
C SER A 159 2.06 -11.91 37.04
N LEU A 160 2.69 -10.73 36.95
CA LEU A 160 3.63 -10.41 35.87
C LEU A 160 4.83 -11.36 35.98
N ARG A 161 4.85 -12.35 35.08
CA ARG A 161 6.03 -13.17 34.79
C ARG A 161 7.08 -12.24 34.19
N SER A 162 8.20 -12.06 34.90
CA SER A 162 9.36 -11.35 34.38
C SER A 162 9.82 -11.97 33.06
N PRO A 163 10.12 -11.17 32.02
CA PRO A 163 10.72 -11.68 30.79
C PRO A 163 12.08 -12.30 31.12
N SER A 164 12.31 -13.48 30.57
CA SER A 164 13.54 -14.24 30.78
C SER A 164 14.69 -13.56 30.01
N ALA A 165 15.91 -13.67 30.53
CA ALA A 165 17.12 -13.08 29.95
C ALA A 165 17.40 -13.52 28.48
N ALA A 166 16.70 -14.53 27.97
CA ALA A 166 16.76 -14.93 26.57
C ALA A 166 16.08 -13.92 25.61
N ASP A 167 15.04 -13.21 26.05
CA ASP A 167 14.27 -12.31 25.17
C ASP A 167 14.95 -10.95 24.94
N MET A 168 15.93 -10.59 25.77
CA MET A 168 16.65 -9.32 25.64
C MET A 168 17.80 -9.35 24.62
N ASN A 169 18.24 -10.54 24.18
CA ASN A 169 19.31 -10.66 23.16
C ASN A 169 18.78 -10.56 21.72
N GLU A 170 17.49 -10.81 21.47
CA GLU A 170 16.91 -10.76 20.12
C GLU A 170 16.62 -9.31 19.67
N ALA A 171 16.28 -8.43 20.61
CA ALA A 171 16.05 -7.01 20.34
C ALA A 171 17.35 -6.21 20.07
N ALA A 172 18.50 -6.67 20.58
CA ALA A 172 19.80 -6.06 20.31
C ALA A 172 20.33 -6.42 18.91
N ALA A 173 20.12 -7.66 18.45
CA ALA A 173 20.51 -8.11 17.11
C ALA A 173 19.74 -7.41 15.96
N LEU A 174 18.52 -6.92 16.22
CA LEU A 174 17.69 -6.22 15.23
C LEU A 174 18.13 -4.76 14.96
N ARG A 175 19.02 -4.18 15.77
CA ARG A 175 19.53 -2.81 15.56
C ARG A 175 20.81 -2.75 14.71
N GLU A 176 21.57 -3.83 14.62
CA GLU A 176 22.86 -3.88 13.92
C GLU A 176 22.75 -4.18 12.41
N LEU A 177 21.58 -4.65 11.94
CA LEU A 177 21.36 -5.00 10.52
C LEU A 177 20.87 -3.84 9.63
N ARG A 178 20.73 -2.62 10.18
CA ARG A 178 20.22 -1.45 9.46
C ARG A 178 21.28 -0.70 8.63
N ASP A 179 22.56 -1.06 8.80
CA ASP A 179 23.70 -0.35 8.20
C ASP A 179 24.52 -1.18 7.17
N GLN A 180 24.01 -2.31 6.66
CA GLN A 180 24.74 -3.03 5.60
C GLN A 180 24.42 -2.51 4.18
N PRO A 181 25.44 -2.12 3.39
CA PRO A 181 25.27 -1.72 1.99
C PRO A 181 25.07 -2.96 1.11
N MET A 182 23.81 -3.27 0.81
CA MET A 182 23.45 -4.36 -0.10
C MET A 182 23.28 -3.88 -1.54
N PHE A 183 23.74 -4.73 -2.48
CA PHE A 183 23.55 -4.75 -3.95
C PHE A 183 24.78 -4.45 -4.82
N SER A 184 25.76 -5.36 -4.77
CA SER A 184 26.64 -5.63 -5.92
C SER A 184 25.85 -6.38 -7.00
N ARG A 185 25.29 -5.63 -7.96
CA ARG A 185 24.63 -6.18 -9.15
C ARG A 185 25.65 -6.89 -10.05
N ARG A 186 25.51 -8.21 -10.21
CA ARG A 186 26.19 -8.98 -11.25
C ARG A 186 25.54 -8.65 -12.59
N ARG A 187 26.19 -7.80 -13.39
CA ARG A 187 25.76 -7.38 -14.74
C ARG A 187 25.98 -8.54 -15.70
N GLU A 188 24.92 -9.19 -16.19
CA GLU A 188 24.99 -10.02 -17.40
C GLU A 188 24.99 -9.12 -18.65
N PRO A 189 25.77 -9.45 -19.69
CA PRO A 189 25.81 -8.67 -20.93
C PRO A 189 24.59 -8.99 -21.81
N ALA A 190 23.72 -7.98 -21.98
CA ALA A 190 22.57 -8.04 -22.87
C ALA A 190 22.98 -7.89 -24.34
N ARG A 191 22.41 -8.75 -25.18
CA ARG A 191 22.56 -8.81 -26.63
C ARG A 191 21.77 -7.65 -27.26
N ALA A 192 22.48 -6.72 -27.89
CA ALA A 192 21.95 -5.49 -28.48
C ALA A 192 21.00 -5.77 -29.67
N ALA A 193 19.74 -5.36 -29.52
CA ALA A 193 18.82 -5.12 -30.63
C ALA A 193 18.59 -3.61 -30.72
N ALA A 194 19.17 -2.98 -31.74
CA ALA A 194 19.13 -1.54 -31.96
C ALA A 194 17.72 -1.06 -32.31
N ALA A 195 16.94 -0.67 -31.30
CA ALA A 195 15.77 0.18 -31.47
C ALA A 195 16.24 1.64 -31.48
N LYS A 196 16.00 2.35 -32.58
CA LYS A 196 16.29 3.79 -32.71
C LYS A 196 15.60 4.55 -31.58
N SER A 197 16.36 5.02 -30.60
CA SER A 197 15.86 5.83 -29.49
C SER A 197 15.48 7.22 -30.01
N VAL A 198 14.20 7.43 -30.28
CA VAL A 198 13.65 8.77 -30.50
C VAL A 198 13.66 9.45 -29.13
N ALA A 199 14.56 10.41 -28.94
CA ALA A 199 14.59 11.23 -27.74
C ALA A 199 13.20 11.85 -27.53
N PRO A 200 12.64 11.80 -26.30
CA PRO A 200 11.34 12.41 -26.03
C PRO A 200 11.39 13.91 -26.40
N PRO A 201 10.34 14.45 -27.04
CA PRO A 201 10.31 15.85 -27.42
C PRO A 201 10.43 16.72 -26.18
N ARG A 202 11.34 17.70 -26.21
CA ARG A 202 11.60 18.64 -25.10
C ARG A 202 10.33 19.35 -24.59
N ASP A 203 9.33 19.47 -25.47
CA ASP A 203 8.04 20.09 -25.19
C ASP A 203 7.19 19.32 -24.18
N GLU A 204 7.32 17.99 -24.10
CA GLU A 204 6.58 17.18 -23.14
C GLU A 204 6.98 17.52 -21.70
N TYR A 205 8.29 17.66 -21.43
CA TYR A 205 8.80 18.05 -20.11
C TYR A 205 8.38 19.46 -19.71
N ALA A 206 8.39 20.41 -20.66
CA ALA A 206 7.96 21.78 -20.41
C ALA A 206 6.47 21.83 -20.00
N SER A 207 5.61 21.13 -20.75
CA SER A 207 4.18 21.05 -20.44
C SER A 207 3.91 20.42 -19.07
N LEU A 208 4.72 19.44 -18.67
CA LEU A 208 4.54 18.71 -17.42
C LEU A 208 5.09 19.51 -16.23
N GLY A 209 6.19 20.21 -16.41
CA GLY A 209 6.73 21.16 -15.44
C GLY A 209 5.73 22.27 -15.13
N GLN A 210 5.07 22.83 -16.15
CA GLN A 210 4.04 23.85 -15.95
C GLN A 210 2.83 23.31 -15.17
N ARG A 211 2.36 22.11 -15.50
CA ARG A 211 1.26 21.44 -14.77
C ARG A 211 1.63 21.15 -13.31
N LEU A 212 2.87 20.70 -13.06
CA LEU A 212 3.38 20.49 -11.70
C LEU A 212 3.43 21.79 -10.92
N SER A 213 3.96 22.85 -11.51
CA SER A 213 4.01 24.19 -10.90
C SER A 213 2.61 24.67 -10.49
N MET A 214 1.62 24.54 -11.38
CA MET A 214 0.24 24.94 -11.08
C MET A 214 -0.36 24.18 -9.89
N VAL A 215 -0.13 22.86 -9.81
CA VAL A 215 -0.65 22.04 -8.70
C VAL A 215 0.06 22.36 -7.40
N LEU A 216 1.38 22.59 -7.42
CA LEU A 216 2.12 22.99 -6.23
C LEU A 216 1.66 24.35 -5.71
N THR A 217 1.47 25.34 -6.59
CA THR A 217 0.90 26.65 -6.21
C THR A 217 -0.49 26.51 -5.60
N ALA A 218 -1.36 25.67 -6.18
CA ALA A 218 -2.69 25.42 -5.63
C ALA A 218 -2.64 24.75 -4.24
N ILE A 219 -1.70 23.82 -4.01
CA ILE A 219 -1.49 23.19 -2.70
C ILE A 219 -0.99 24.22 -1.68
N GLU A 220 -0.08 25.10 -2.07
CA GLU A 220 0.41 26.18 -1.20
C GLU A 220 -0.69 27.17 -0.84
N GLU A 221 -1.50 27.60 -1.81
CA GLU A 221 -2.63 28.49 -1.57
C GLU A 221 -3.66 27.84 -0.64
N ALA A 222 -4.03 26.58 -0.91
CA ALA A 222 -4.93 25.81 -0.05
C ALA A 222 -4.42 25.69 1.39
N GLY A 223 -3.11 25.50 1.57
CA GLY A 223 -2.49 25.47 2.89
C GLY A 223 -2.49 26.81 3.62
N ARG A 224 -2.46 27.94 2.89
CA ARG A 224 -2.54 29.30 3.47
C ARG A 224 -3.96 29.69 3.83
N SER A 225 -4.96 29.24 3.06
CA SER A 225 -6.38 29.58 3.28
C SER A 225 -7.00 28.94 4.51
N HIS A 226 -6.37 27.89 5.07
CA HIS A 226 -6.79 27.26 6.32
C HIS A 226 -5.71 27.46 7.39
N PRO A 227 -5.56 28.68 7.95
CA PRO A 227 -4.74 28.87 9.13
C PRO A 227 -5.28 27.93 10.21
N ALA A 228 -4.39 27.15 10.82
CA ALA A 228 -4.76 26.19 11.86
C ALA A 228 -5.65 26.91 12.88
N GLU A 229 -6.93 26.53 12.98
CA GLU A 229 -7.81 27.08 14.00
C GLU A 229 -7.13 26.88 15.35
N THR A 230 -6.87 28.02 16.01
CA THR A 230 -5.86 28.24 17.05
C THR A 230 -6.08 27.45 18.36
N GLY A 231 -6.86 26.36 18.34
CA GLY A 231 -7.16 25.52 19.49
C GLY A 231 -7.19 24.01 19.23
N SER A 232 -7.08 23.54 17.97
CA SER A 232 -7.07 22.09 17.70
C SER A 232 -5.65 21.58 17.46
N SER A 233 -5.07 20.94 18.48
CA SER A 233 -3.66 20.55 18.53
C SER A 233 -3.27 19.39 17.59
N ALA A 234 -4.19 18.86 16.78
CA ALA A 234 -3.90 17.79 15.83
C ALA A 234 -3.56 18.38 14.45
N GLU A 235 -2.27 18.58 14.18
CA GLU A 235 -1.78 18.96 12.85
C GLU A 235 -2.18 17.89 11.82
N VAL A 236 -3.17 18.17 10.98
CA VAL A 236 -3.60 17.26 9.91
C VAL A 236 -2.53 17.23 8.81
N ARG A 237 -1.83 16.10 8.71
CA ARG A 237 -0.82 15.83 7.67
C ARG A 237 -1.38 14.88 6.62
N SER A 238 -1.44 15.33 5.38
CA SER A 238 -1.78 14.48 4.24
C SER A 238 -0.51 13.88 3.65
N ARG A 239 -0.44 12.55 3.51
CA ARG A 239 0.72 11.82 3.00
C ARG A 239 0.31 10.97 1.80
N ILE A 240 1.09 11.02 0.73
CA ILE A 240 0.85 10.24 -0.49
C ILE A 240 2.13 9.63 -1.04
N ASP A 241 2.05 8.36 -1.44
CA ASP A 241 3.19 7.64 -2.01
C ASP A 241 3.22 7.75 -3.54
N VAL A 242 4.23 8.43 -4.04
CA VAL A 242 4.48 8.60 -5.47
C VAL A 242 5.13 7.33 -6.02
N THR A 243 6.21 6.88 -5.41
CA THR A 243 6.90 5.61 -5.68
C THR A 243 7.26 4.95 -4.35
N PRO A 244 7.75 3.69 -4.31
CA PRO A 244 8.18 3.06 -3.06
C PRO A 244 9.24 3.85 -2.29
N ASN A 245 10.02 4.69 -2.98
CA ASN A 245 11.10 5.49 -2.40
C ASN A 245 10.79 6.98 -2.30
N ILE A 246 9.63 7.42 -2.80
CA ILE A 246 9.25 8.84 -2.85
C ILE A 246 7.86 8.99 -2.26
N THR A 247 7.81 9.58 -1.07
CA THR A 247 6.59 10.03 -0.43
C THR A 247 6.52 11.56 -0.47
N VAL A 248 5.35 12.11 -0.79
CA VAL A 248 5.06 13.54 -0.65
C VAL A 248 4.11 13.75 0.52
N SER A 249 4.38 14.75 1.36
CA SER A 249 3.52 15.13 2.47
C SER A 249 3.23 16.62 2.45
N ALA A 250 1.99 16.99 2.69
CA ALA A 250 1.54 18.38 2.81
C ALA A 250 0.79 18.58 4.14
N ARG A 251 0.90 19.77 4.69
CA ARG A 251 0.28 20.19 5.96
C ARG A 251 -0.87 21.15 5.67
N GLY A 252 -1.89 21.15 6.54
CA GLY A 252 -3.00 22.12 6.44
C GLY A 252 -3.95 21.87 5.28
N LEU A 253 -3.91 20.69 4.66
CA LEU A 253 -4.85 20.32 3.62
C LEU A 253 -6.15 19.81 4.24
N SER A 254 -7.23 20.54 3.99
CA SER A 254 -8.59 20.07 4.26
C SER A 254 -8.96 18.88 3.34
N GLY A 255 -10.02 18.14 3.69
CA GLY A 255 -10.45 16.97 2.92
C GLY A 255 -10.81 17.26 1.46
N GLU A 256 -11.14 18.51 1.12
CA GLU A 256 -11.42 18.95 -0.25
C GLU A 256 -10.14 19.03 -1.09
N ASN A 257 -8.99 19.23 -0.46
CA ASN A 257 -7.70 19.36 -1.13
C ASN A 257 -6.96 18.02 -1.35
N VAL A 258 -7.59 16.89 -0.99
CA VAL A 258 -7.04 15.54 -1.24
C VAL A 258 -6.86 15.29 -2.73
N GLU A 259 -7.74 15.85 -3.57
CA GLU A 259 -7.66 15.71 -5.03
C GLU A 259 -6.40 16.36 -5.62
N LEU A 260 -5.92 17.46 -5.01
CA LEU A 260 -4.68 18.11 -5.42
C LEU A 260 -3.46 17.21 -5.16
N MET A 261 -3.46 16.49 -4.03
CA MET A 261 -2.39 15.52 -3.71
C MET A 261 -2.38 14.35 -4.67
N ASP A 262 -3.54 13.80 -5.02
CA ASP A 262 -3.66 12.75 -6.04
C ASP A 262 -3.19 13.23 -7.42
N ARG A 263 -3.55 14.47 -7.81
CA ARG A 263 -3.11 15.07 -9.06
C ARG A 263 -1.60 15.27 -9.09
N LEU A 264 -1.00 15.73 -7.98
CA LEU A 264 0.45 15.86 -7.83
C LEU A 264 1.14 14.50 -7.98
N ARG A 265 0.60 13.45 -7.34
CA ARG A 265 1.12 12.07 -7.45
C ARG A 265 1.15 11.59 -8.90
N LEU A 266 0.07 11.81 -9.66
CA LEU A 266 -0.01 11.40 -11.06
C LEU A 266 1.03 12.12 -11.93
N LEU A 267 1.17 13.44 -11.77
CA LEU A 267 2.13 14.24 -12.51
C LEU A 267 3.58 13.85 -12.18
N LEU A 268 3.91 13.65 -10.90
CA LEU A 268 5.25 13.20 -10.50
C LEU A 268 5.58 11.81 -11.05
N ARG A 269 4.60 10.88 -11.08
CA ARG A 269 4.78 9.56 -11.70
C ARG A 269 5.04 9.66 -13.19
N GLU A 270 4.32 10.54 -13.88
CA GLU A 270 4.50 10.78 -15.30
C GLU A 270 5.88 11.39 -15.58
N TYR A 271 6.33 12.36 -14.78
CA TYR A 271 7.68 12.94 -14.85
C TYR A 271 8.77 11.87 -14.69
N LEU A 272 8.67 11.02 -13.66
CA LEU A 272 9.62 9.94 -13.40
C LEU A 272 9.62 8.89 -14.51
N ARG A 273 8.48 8.67 -15.18
CA ARG A 273 8.39 7.77 -16.34
C ARG A 273 9.13 8.36 -17.54
N LEU A 274 8.97 9.65 -17.80
CA LEU A 274 9.69 10.32 -18.88
C LEU A 274 11.20 10.31 -18.63
N GLY A 275 11.64 10.63 -17.42
CA GLY A 275 13.07 10.63 -17.06
C GLY A 275 13.74 9.27 -17.28
N ARG A 276 13.04 8.16 -16.94
CA ARG A 276 13.55 6.81 -17.21
C ARG A 276 13.68 6.47 -18.69
N ARG A 277 12.78 6.98 -19.54
CA ARG A 277 12.87 6.79 -21.00
C ARG A 277 14.04 7.56 -21.60
N ALA A 278 14.35 8.74 -21.08
CA ALA A 278 15.49 9.51 -21.53
C ALA A 278 16.82 8.85 -21.15
N GLY A 279 16.93 8.30 -19.94
CA GLY A 279 18.17 7.65 -19.47
C GLY A 279 18.42 6.24 -20.03
N SER A 280 17.42 5.57 -20.62
CA SER A 280 17.59 4.22 -21.20
C SER A 280 18.14 4.20 -22.63
N GLY A 281 18.46 5.36 -23.22
CA GLY A 281 18.91 5.50 -24.61
C GLY A 281 20.43 5.69 -24.80
N GLU A 282 21.24 5.59 -23.73
CA GLU A 282 22.67 5.95 -23.76
C GLU A 282 23.67 4.79 -23.57
N ASP A 283 23.25 3.52 -23.56
CA ASP A 283 24.14 2.35 -23.46
C ASP A 283 24.11 1.45 -24.71
#